data_AF-A0A516AGR6-F1
#
_entry.id   AF-A0A516AGR6-F1
#
_cell.length_a   1.000
_cell.length_b   1.000
_cell.length_c   1.000
_cell.angle_alpha   90.00
_cell.angle_beta   90.00
_cell.angle_gamma   90.00
#
_symmetry.space_group_name_H-M   'P 1'
#
loop_
_entity.id
_entity.type
_entity.pdbx_description
1 polymer ?
#
loop_
_entity_poly.entity_id
_entity_poly.type
_entity_poly.pdbx_seq_one_letter_code
_entity_poly.pdbx_strand_id
1 'polypeptide(L)'
;QQKMLVITSNYAARKFGIAKGDSLTVVREKCPDITICNGEDLSFYTEVSQKVFDVALRWTPKVEKLGLDEIFLDLTEIVNRRQQQHPPLQPALPNESWPQETWLFSAAGEVPDDQTKSSGVPEASEVAGPQSLDELRCRERLRLAASVCDEFRQELLSEVGLTSSAGISTSKLFAKMVSSWRKPAKQTVFLPEEQSLKALLPDHLPIQKIPGIGFASTRKCNE
;
A
#
# COMPACT_ATOMS: atom_id res chain seq x y z
N GLN A 1 11.65 -20.21 -6.63
CA GLN A 1 12.97 -19.95 -7.22
C GLN A 1 12.85 -19.83 -8.73
N GLN A 2 13.69 -19.03 -9.36
CA GLN A 2 13.94 -19.07 -10.80
C GLN A 2 15.43 -19.29 -10.98
N LYS A 3 15.81 -20.36 -11.70
CA LYS A 3 17.19 -20.84 -11.74
C LYS A 3 17.74 -21.02 -10.31
N MET A 4 18.84 -20.34 -9.98
CA MET A 4 19.52 -20.41 -8.68
C MET A 4 19.16 -19.27 -7.72
N LEU A 5 18.12 -18.49 -8.01
CA LEU A 5 17.76 -17.30 -7.24
C LEU A 5 16.34 -17.39 -6.66
N VAL A 6 16.18 -16.89 -5.44
CA VAL A 6 14.87 -16.67 -4.83
C VAL A 6 14.30 -15.33 -5.31
N ILE A 7 13.23 -15.39 -6.10
CA ILE A 7 12.56 -14.20 -6.66
C ILE A 7 11.50 -13.59 -5.73
N THR A 8 10.99 -14.37 -4.78
CA THR A 8 10.08 -13.95 -3.72
C THR A 8 10.05 -15.00 -2.60
N SER A 9 9.63 -14.60 -1.41
CA SER A 9 9.46 -15.46 -0.23
C SER A 9 8.19 -15.04 0.52
N ASN A 10 7.51 -16.02 1.15
CA ASN A 10 6.36 -15.76 2.00
C ASN A 10 6.80 -15.07 3.31
N TYR A 11 5.84 -14.51 4.05
CA TYR A 11 6.14 -13.78 5.28
C TYR A 11 6.78 -14.65 6.37
N ALA A 12 6.46 -15.95 6.42
CA ALA A 12 7.11 -16.88 7.34
C ALA A 12 8.61 -17.04 7.06
N ALA A 13 9.00 -17.24 5.80
CA ALA A 13 10.39 -17.36 5.39
C ALA A 13 11.18 -16.05 5.56
N ARG A 14 10.54 -14.89 5.37
CA ARG A 14 11.18 -13.58 5.61
C ARG A 14 11.66 -13.39 7.05
N LYS A 15 11.01 -14.05 8.03
CA LYS A 15 11.46 -14.02 9.45
C LYS A 15 12.84 -14.64 9.64
N PHE A 16 13.29 -15.50 8.74
CA PHE A 16 14.65 -16.07 8.73
C PHE A 16 15.66 -15.19 7.96
N GLY A 17 15.29 -13.96 7.60
CA GLY A 17 16.17 -13.04 6.86
C GLY A 17 16.36 -13.41 5.39
N ILE A 18 15.50 -14.26 4.82
CA ILE A 18 15.54 -14.63 3.40
C ILE A 18 15.03 -13.45 2.58
N ALA A 19 15.89 -12.90 1.72
CA ALA A 19 15.61 -11.75 0.88
C ALA A 19 15.45 -12.15 -0.60
N LYS A 20 14.75 -11.30 -1.36
CA LYS A 20 14.69 -11.42 -2.82
C LYS A 20 16.09 -11.23 -3.40
N GLY A 21 16.49 -12.14 -4.28
CA GLY A 21 17.82 -12.17 -4.89
C GLY A 21 18.82 -13.08 -4.17
N ASP A 22 18.48 -13.63 -3.00
CA ASP A 22 19.35 -14.61 -2.33
C ASP A 22 19.52 -15.87 -3.21
N SER A 23 20.73 -16.43 -3.17
CA SER A 23 21.03 -17.71 -3.83
C SER A 23 20.48 -18.89 -3.03
N LEU A 24 20.23 -20.02 -3.69
CA LEU A 24 19.72 -21.21 -2.99
C LEU A 24 20.65 -21.73 -1.90
N THR A 25 21.96 -21.50 -2.01
CA THR A 25 22.94 -21.86 -0.97
C THR A 25 22.70 -21.04 0.29
N VAL A 26 22.66 -19.70 0.15
CA VAL A 26 22.41 -18.77 1.26
C VAL A 26 21.06 -19.04 1.93
N VAL A 27 20.04 -19.35 1.13
CA VAL A 27 18.70 -19.63 1.67
C VAL A 27 18.66 -20.91 2.51
N ARG A 28 19.37 -21.97 2.10
CA ARG A 28 19.47 -23.22 2.89
C ARG A 28 20.31 -23.05 4.15
N GLU A 29 21.31 -22.17 4.13
CA GLU A 29 22.08 -21.82 5.33
C GLU A 29 21.21 -21.06 6.35
N LYS A 30 20.40 -20.09 5.87
CA LYS A 30 19.49 -19.32 6.73
C LYS A 30 18.34 -20.15 7.30
N CYS A 31 17.82 -21.11 6.53
CA CYS A 31 16.72 -21.97 6.92
C CYS A 31 16.88 -23.36 6.28
N PRO A 32 17.47 -24.33 6.99
CA PRO A 32 17.71 -25.69 6.45
C PRO A 32 16.42 -26.42 6.03
N ASP A 33 15.31 -26.18 6.73
CA ASP A 33 14.00 -26.82 6.49
C ASP A 33 13.16 -26.09 5.43
N ILE A 34 13.73 -25.15 4.70
CA ILE A 34 13.01 -24.33 3.73
C ILE A 34 12.46 -25.18 2.57
N THR A 35 11.16 -25.07 2.31
CA THR A 35 10.55 -25.64 1.10
C THR A 35 10.70 -24.66 -0.06
N ILE A 36 11.32 -25.12 -1.16
CA ILE A 36 11.56 -24.27 -2.34
C ILE A 36 10.78 -24.80 -3.55
N CYS A 37 9.90 -23.95 -4.08
CA CYS A 37 9.11 -24.25 -5.28
C CYS A 37 9.77 -23.65 -6.53
N ASN A 38 9.70 -24.35 -7.67
CA ASN A 38 10.06 -23.79 -8.99
C ASN A 38 9.00 -22.75 -9.41
N GLY A 39 9.43 -21.58 -9.86
CA GLY A 39 8.55 -20.51 -10.35
C GLY A 39 9.01 -19.94 -11.70
N GLU A 40 9.63 -20.76 -12.55
CA GLU A 40 10.03 -20.38 -13.91
C GLU A 40 8.83 -20.32 -14.85
N ASP A 41 7.86 -21.22 -14.69
CA ASP A 41 6.58 -21.13 -15.37
C ASP A 41 5.73 -20.05 -14.70
N LEU A 42 5.39 -19.02 -15.49
CA LEU A 42 4.61 -17.87 -15.03
C LEU A 42 3.11 -17.98 -15.32
N SER A 43 2.67 -19.07 -15.97
CA SER A 43 1.29 -19.23 -16.45
C SER A 43 0.28 -19.15 -15.30
N PHE A 44 0.52 -19.89 -14.21
CA PHE A 44 -0.32 -19.84 -13.01
C PHE A 44 -0.40 -18.43 -12.39
N TYR A 45 0.73 -17.75 -12.22
CA TYR A 45 0.74 -16.40 -11.64
C TYR A 45 0.05 -15.38 -12.55
N THR A 46 0.13 -15.57 -13.86
CA THR A 46 -0.54 -14.73 -14.87
C THR A 46 -2.05 -14.94 -14.82
N GLU A 47 -2.52 -16.18 -14.73
CA GLU A 47 -3.93 -16.50 -14.57
C GLU A 47 -4.51 -15.90 -13.28
N VAL A 48 -3.79 -16.04 -12.16
CA VAL A 48 -4.20 -15.47 -10.87
C VAL A 48 -4.19 -13.94 -10.91
N SER A 49 -3.17 -13.32 -11.53
CA SER A 49 -3.12 -11.87 -11.76
C SER A 49 -4.34 -11.37 -12.55
N GLN A 50 -4.79 -12.15 -13.55
CA GLN A 50 -5.97 -11.80 -14.32
C GLN A 50 -7.23 -11.83 -13.46
N LYS A 51 -7.40 -12.84 -12.60
CA LYS A 51 -8.55 -12.90 -11.65
C LYS A 51 -8.61 -11.68 -10.74
N VAL A 52 -7.47 -11.24 -10.20
CA VAL A 52 -7.37 -10.01 -9.39
C VAL A 52 -7.80 -8.78 -10.20
N PHE A 53 -7.36 -8.69 -11.45
CA PHE A 53 -7.70 -7.58 -12.33
C PHE A 53 -9.18 -7.57 -12.72
N ASP A 54 -9.78 -8.74 -12.96
CA ASP A 54 -11.20 -8.87 -13.27
C ASP A 54 -12.07 -8.41 -12.10
N VAL A 55 -11.67 -8.72 -10.85
CA VAL A 55 -12.32 -8.17 -9.64
C VAL A 55 -12.21 -6.64 -9.63
N ALA A 56 -11.03 -6.08 -9.88
CA ALA A 56 -10.81 -4.64 -9.89
C ALA A 56 -11.67 -3.90 -10.94
N LEU A 57 -11.85 -4.48 -12.13
CA LEU A 57 -12.67 -3.90 -13.20
C LEU A 57 -14.16 -3.80 -12.84
N ARG A 58 -14.65 -4.62 -11.90
CA ARG A 58 -16.03 -4.51 -11.40
C ARG A 58 -16.24 -3.30 -10.49
N TRP A 59 -15.17 -2.83 -9.82
CA TRP A 59 -15.23 -1.68 -8.92
C TRP A 59 -15.15 -0.36 -9.69
N THR A 60 -14.22 -0.27 -10.65
CA THR A 60 -14.04 0.92 -11.49
C THR A 60 -13.51 0.50 -12.86
N PRO A 61 -13.95 1.13 -13.97
CA PRO A 61 -13.35 0.88 -15.28
C PRO A 61 -11.94 1.49 -15.40
N LYS A 62 -11.54 2.36 -14.48
CA LYS A 62 -10.26 3.06 -14.48
C LYS A 62 -9.24 2.29 -13.63
N VAL A 63 -8.75 1.19 -14.19
CA VAL A 63 -7.72 0.33 -13.56
C VAL A 63 -6.47 0.29 -14.43
N GLU A 64 -5.30 0.40 -13.80
CA GLU A 64 -4.00 0.27 -14.46
C GLU A 64 -3.19 -0.86 -13.81
N LYS A 65 -2.72 -1.82 -14.60
CA LYS A 65 -1.82 -2.89 -14.11
C LYS A 65 -0.36 -2.42 -14.15
N LEU A 66 0.40 -2.72 -13.11
CA LEU A 66 1.85 -2.54 -13.07
C LEU A 66 2.52 -3.87 -12.74
N GLY A 67 2.76 -4.69 -13.77
CA GLY A 67 3.25 -6.06 -13.59
C GLY A 67 2.13 -7.04 -13.25
N LEU A 68 2.46 -8.10 -12.49
CA LEU A 68 1.52 -9.19 -12.18
C LEU A 68 0.73 -8.95 -10.90
N ASP A 69 1.30 -8.28 -9.90
CA ASP A 69 0.77 -8.20 -8.54
C ASP A 69 0.45 -6.77 -8.08
N GLU A 70 0.65 -5.76 -8.92
CA GLU A 70 0.29 -4.37 -8.62
C GLU A 70 -0.79 -3.83 -9.58
N ILE A 71 -1.75 -3.11 -9.01
CA ILE A 71 -2.83 -2.41 -9.73
C ILE A 71 -3.08 -1.04 -9.10
N PHE A 72 -3.47 -0.08 -9.92
CA PHE A 72 -3.99 1.22 -9.48
C PHE A 72 -5.47 1.31 -9.84
N LEU A 73 -6.29 1.75 -8.88
CA LEU A 73 -7.72 1.98 -9.07
C LEU A 73 -8.02 3.47 -8.85
N ASP A 74 -8.67 4.12 -9.82
CA ASP A 74 -9.26 5.44 -9.62
C ASP A 74 -10.63 5.29 -8.95
N LEU A 75 -10.70 5.62 -7.65
CA LEU A 75 -11.88 5.54 -6.81
C LEU A 75 -12.71 6.84 -6.78
N THR A 76 -12.31 7.87 -7.54
CA THR A 76 -12.89 9.22 -7.46
C THR A 76 -14.41 9.21 -7.59
N GLU A 77 -14.94 8.44 -8.55
CA GLU A 77 -16.38 8.36 -8.81
C GLU A 77 -17.13 7.61 -7.71
N ILE A 78 -16.55 6.54 -7.17
CA ILE A 78 -17.14 5.78 -6.05
C ILE A 78 -17.22 6.68 -4.81
N VAL A 79 -16.13 7.39 -4.51
CA VAL A 79 -16.05 8.32 -3.38
C VAL A 79 -17.06 9.47 -3.55
N ASN A 80 -17.18 10.05 -4.75
CA ASN A 80 -18.16 11.10 -5.03
C ASN A 80 -19.59 10.62 -4.74
N ARG A 81 -19.96 9.43 -5.22
CA ARG A 81 -21.29 8.83 -4.98
C ARG A 81 -21.54 8.59 -3.49
N ARG A 82 -20.58 8.03 -2.76
CA ARG A 82 -20.70 7.81 -1.30
C ARG A 82 -20.86 9.12 -0.54
N GLN A 83 -20.11 10.15 -0.92
CA GLN A 83 -20.17 11.47 -0.31
C GLN A 83 -21.55 12.15 -0.53
N GLN A 84 -22.19 11.91 -1.67
CA GLN A 84 -23.54 12.41 -1.95
C GLN A 84 -24.63 11.66 -1.16
N GLN A 85 -24.46 10.35 -0.96
CA GLN A 85 -25.40 9.52 -0.20
C GLN A 85 -25.34 9.80 1.31
N HIS A 86 -24.17 10.18 1.82
CA HIS A 86 -23.95 10.54 3.22
C HIS A 86 -23.30 11.94 3.30
N PRO A 87 -24.07 13.02 3.04
CA PRO A 87 -23.54 14.37 3.18
C PRO A 87 -23.11 14.61 4.63
N PRO A 88 -21.96 15.25 4.87
CA PRO A 88 -21.48 15.50 6.22
C PRO A 88 -22.50 16.34 6.99
N LEU A 89 -23.05 15.78 8.07
CA LEU A 89 -23.75 16.55 9.07
C LEU A 89 -22.73 17.53 9.68
N GLN A 90 -23.07 18.82 9.73
CA GLN A 90 -22.23 19.91 10.24
C GLN A 90 -21.56 19.60 11.60
N PRO A 91 -20.48 20.34 11.92
CA PRO A 91 -19.12 19.83 11.76
C PRO A 91 -18.87 18.65 12.71
N ALA A 92 -18.83 17.43 12.18
CA ALA A 92 -18.52 16.27 13.00
C ALA A 92 -17.01 16.07 13.15
N LEU A 93 -16.43 16.54 14.26
CA LEU A 93 -15.28 15.91 14.93
C LEU A 93 -15.52 16.07 16.44
N PRO A 94 -15.76 14.97 17.19
CA PRO A 94 -14.66 14.10 17.58
C PRO A 94 -15.08 12.62 17.69
N ASN A 95 -14.61 11.81 16.74
CA ASN A 95 -14.29 10.37 16.81
C ASN A 95 -14.17 9.89 15.37
N GLU A 96 -13.08 10.31 14.74
CA GLU A 96 -12.76 9.99 13.35
C GLU A 96 -12.39 8.51 13.26
N SER A 97 -13.39 7.65 13.10
CA SER A 97 -13.16 6.21 12.97
C SER A 97 -12.73 5.90 11.53
N TRP A 98 -11.46 5.58 11.36
CA TRP A 98 -10.94 4.98 10.13
C TRP A 98 -11.33 3.49 10.07
N PRO A 99 -11.44 2.89 8.86
CA PRO A 99 -11.69 1.46 8.73
C PRO A 99 -10.63 0.62 9.46
N GLN A 100 -10.97 -0.61 9.81
CA GLN A 100 -10.01 -1.51 10.44
C GLN A 100 -8.76 -1.68 9.56
N GLU A 101 -7.60 -1.87 10.18
CA GLU A 101 -6.31 -2.06 9.49
C GLU A 101 -5.88 -0.91 8.56
N THR A 102 -6.45 0.28 8.78
CA THR A 102 -6.06 1.53 8.12
C THR A 102 -5.13 2.33 8.99
N TRP A 103 -4.01 2.75 8.42
CA TRP A 103 -3.03 3.61 9.06
C TRP A 103 -2.92 4.92 8.31
N LEU A 104 -2.78 6.03 9.04
CA LEU A 104 -2.34 7.29 8.46
C LEU A 104 -0.82 7.28 8.37
N PHE A 105 -0.28 7.66 7.21
CA PHE A 105 1.15 7.86 7.07
C PHE A 105 1.60 9.02 7.97
N SER A 106 2.59 8.77 8.82
CA SER A 106 3.22 9.79 9.68
C SER A 106 4.72 9.55 9.77
N ALA A 107 5.48 10.64 9.84
CA ALA A 107 6.94 10.66 10.01
C ALA A 107 7.39 10.02 11.34
N ALA A 108 6.55 10.14 12.37
CA ALA A 108 6.89 9.78 13.75
C ALA A 108 6.81 8.27 14.04
N GLY A 109 6.27 7.49 13.10
CA GLY A 109 6.06 6.07 13.31
C GLY A 109 7.33 5.25 13.05
N GLU A 110 8.09 4.96 14.10
CA GLU A 110 8.57 3.59 14.26
C GLU A 110 7.42 2.63 13.91
N VAL A 111 7.70 1.54 13.22
CA VAL A 111 6.71 0.48 13.01
C VAL A 111 6.29 0.02 14.42
N PRO A 112 5.06 0.28 14.97
CA PRO A 112 4.74 -0.32 16.24
C PRO A 112 4.83 -1.82 16.06
N ASP A 113 5.55 -2.45 16.98
CA ASP A 113 5.60 -3.89 17.12
C ASP A 113 4.15 -4.42 17.12
N ASP A 114 3.96 -5.64 16.62
CA ASP A 114 2.68 -6.30 16.25
C ASP A 114 1.67 -6.46 17.42
N GLN A 115 1.92 -5.79 18.56
CA GLN A 115 1.25 -5.95 19.85
C GLN A 115 0.36 -4.77 20.27
N THR A 116 0.43 -3.58 19.66
CA THR A 116 -0.52 -2.50 19.96
C THR A 116 -1.78 -2.62 19.10
N LYS A 117 -2.71 -3.46 19.56
CA LYS A 117 -4.08 -3.60 19.01
C LYS A 117 -4.96 -2.38 19.30
N SER A 118 -4.57 -1.21 18.82
CA SER A 118 -5.50 -0.12 18.55
C SER A 118 -5.45 0.13 17.05
N SER A 119 -6.60 0.25 16.39
CA SER A 119 -6.73 0.76 15.02
C SER A 119 -5.77 1.95 14.86
N GLY A 120 -4.64 1.72 14.20
CA GLY A 120 -3.42 2.52 14.33
C GLY A 120 -3.46 3.85 13.59
N VAL A 121 -4.50 4.63 13.85
CA VAL A 121 -4.45 6.06 13.61
C VAL A 121 -3.52 6.59 14.72
N PRO A 122 -2.45 7.33 14.41
CA PRO A 122 -1.79 8.14 15.44
C PRO A 122 -2.87 8.88 16.21
N GLU A 123 -2.81 8.93 17.54
CA GLU A 123 -3.77 9.74 18.31
C GLU A 123 -3.88 11.12 17.66
N ALA A 124 -5.08 11.70 17.61
CA ALA A 124 -5.37 12.98 16.94
C ALA A 124 -4.46 14.16 17.37
N SER A 125 -3.59 13.93 18.36
CA SER A 125 -2.54 14.81 18.85
C SER A 125 -1.26 14.81 18.00
N GLU A 126 -1.00 13.80 17.15
CA GLU A 126 0.25 13.69 16.35
C GLU A 126 0.12 14.12 14.88
N VAL A 127 -1.10 14.15 14.34
CA VAL A 127 -1.38 14.69 13.00
C VAL A 127 -1.95 16.08 13.20
N ALA A 128 -1.27 17.12 12.71
CA ALA A 128 -1.80 18.48 12.76
C ALA A 128 -3.19 18.49 12.12
N GLY A 129 -4.21 18.93 12.87
CA GLY A 129 -5.58 18.99 12.35
C GLY A 129 -5.67 19.83 11.07
N PRO A 130 -6.72 19.62 10.23
CA PRO A 130 -6.84 20.29 8.95
C PRO A 130 -6.81 21.81 9.12
N GLN A 131 -5.88 22.46 8.42
CA GLN A 131 -5.64 23.90 8.49
C GLN A 131 -6.50 24.68 7.48
N SER A 132 -7.11 24.00 6.52
CA SER A 132 -7.96 24.58 5.49
C SER A 132 -9.22 23.75 5.21
N LEU A 133 -10.24 24.38 4.62
CA LEU A 133 -11.44 23.69 4.14
C LEU A 133 -11.11 22.63 3.08
N ASP A 134 -10.09 22.89 2.26
CA ASP A 134 -9.64 21.95 1.23
C ASP A 134 -8.95 20.73 1.84
N GLU A 135 -8.16 20.90 2.90
CA GLU A 135 -7.59 19.79 3.66
C GLU A 135 -8.68 18.94 4.32
N LEU A 136 -9.67 19.57 4.95
CA LEU A 136 -10.82 18.87 5.54
C LEU A 136 -11.56 18.06 4.47
N ARG A 137 -11.82 18.66 3.30
CA ARG A 137 -12.47 17.99 2.17
C ARG A 137 -11.62 16.83 1.65
N CYS A 138 -10.31 17.01 1.53
CA CYS A 138 -9.38 15.97 1.08
C CYS A 138 -9.39 14.79 2.04
N ARG A 139 -9.29 15.06 3.34
CA ARG A 139 -9.27 14.06 4.41
C ARG A 139 -10.54 13.22 4.42
N GLU A 140 -11.72 13.83 4.37
CA GLU A 140 -12.99 13.09 4.32
C GLU A 140 -13.08 12.19 3.08
N ARG A 141 -12.62 12.67 1.93
CA ARG A 141 -12.62 11.87 0.69
C ARG A 141 -11.66 10.69 0.78
N LEU A 142 -10.48 10.87 1.36
CA LEU A 142 -9.50 9.80 1.56
C LEU A 142 -9.98 8.78 2.61
N ARG A 143 -10.75 9.21 3.62
CA ARG A 143 -11.43 8.32 4.57
C ARG A 143 -12.46 7.43 3.89
N LEU A 144 -13.31 8.01 3.03
CA LEU A 144 -14.25 7.23 2.21
C LEU A 144 -13.50 6.29 1.26
N ALA A 145 -12.41 6.75 0.64
CA ALA A 145 -11.57 5.92 -0.22
C ALA A 145 -10.94 4.75 0.54
N ALA A 146 -10.55 4.95 1.80
CA ALA A 146 -10.04 3.88 2.65
C ALA A 146 -11.11 2.82 2.95
N SER A 147 -12.36 3.22 3.18
CA SER A 147 -13.48 2.27 3.36
C SER A 147 -13.73 1.46 2.09
N VAL A 148 -13.78 2.12 0.93
CA VAL A 148 -13.89 1.46 -0.39
C VAL A 148 -12.73 0.49 -0.59
N CYS A 149 -11.51 0.88 -0.23
CA CYS A 149 -10.33 0.06 -0.38
C CYS A 149 -10.36 -1.18 0.52
N ASP A 150 -10.81 -1.04 1.77
CA ASP A 150 -10.94 -2.17 2.69
C ASP A 150 -11.93 -3.22 2.17
N GLU A 151 -13.12 -2.77 1.71
CA GLU A 151 -14.11 -3.65 1.09
C GLU A 151 -13.56 -4.37 -0.16
N PHE A 152 -12.85 -3.65 -1.04
CA PHE A 152 -12.20 -4.24 -2.21
C PHE A 152 -11.18 -5.31 -1.82
N ARG A 153 -10.38 -5.06 -0.77
CA ARG A 153 -9.38 -6.02 -0.28
C ARG A 153 -10.04 -7.25 0.35
N GLN A 154 -11.19 -7.08 1.02
CA GLN A 154 -11.99 -8.19 1.53
C GLN A 154 -12.56 -9.04 0.40
N GLU A 155 -13.07 -8.42 -0.68
CA GLU A 155 -13.56 -9.14 -1.87
C GLU A 155 -12.45 -9.94 -2.55
N LEU A 156 -11.25 -9.35 -2.69
CA LEU A 156 -10.07 -10.06 -3.20
C LEU A 156 -9.72 -11.27 -2.33
N LEU A 157 -9.79 -11.13 -1.00
CA LEU A 157 -9.52 -12.23 -0.09
C LEU A 157 -10.57 -13.32 -0.20
N SER A 158 -11.86 -12.98 -0.27
CA SER A 158 -12.95 -13.96 -0.34
C SER A 158 -13.02 -14.68 -1.68
N GLU A 159 -12.80 -13.99 -2.79
CA GLU A 159 -12.95 -14.57 -4.13
C GLU A 159 -11.66 -15.21 -4.67
N VAL A 160 -10.52 -14.54 -4.48
CA VAL A 160 -9.23 -14.97 -5.04
C VAL A 160 -8.36 -15.68 -4.00
N GLY A 161 -8.65 -15.51 -2.70
CA GLY A 161 -7.85 -16.08 -1.62
C GLY A 161 -6.54 -15.33 -1.36
N LEU A 162 -6.40 -14.10 -1.86
CA LEU A 162 -5.16 -13.32 -1.76
C LEU A 162 -5.31 -12.12 -0.83
N THR A 163 -4.40 -12.02 0.14
CA THR A 163 -4.23 -10.79 0.92
C THR A 163 -3.47 -9.75 0.11
N SER A 164 -3.88 -8.49 0.20
CA SER A 164 -3.17 -7.37 -0.43
C SER A 164 -2.86 -6.27 0.59
N SER A 165 -1.78 -5.54 0.35
CA SER A 165 -1.48 -4.28 1.05
C SER A 165 -1.75 -3.12 0.10
N ALA A 166 -2.27 -2.01 0.61
CA ALA A 166 -2.72 -0.90 -0.23
C ALA A 166 -2.20 0.45 0.25
N GLY A 167 -2.00 1.35 -0.70
CA GLY A 167 -1.70 2.76 -0.45
C GLY A 167 -2.80 3.60 -1.08
N ILE A 168 -3.35 4.54 -0.31
CA ILE A 168 -4.47 5.38 -0.70
C ILE A 168 -4.00 6.83 -0.66
N SER A 169 -4.14 7.54 -1.78
CA SER A 169 -3.72 8.95 -1.87
C SER A 169 -4.43 9.66 -3.02
N THR A 170 -4.12 10.95 -3.18
CA THR A 170 -4.59 11.80 -4.28
C THR A 170 -3.84 11.57 -5.59
N SER A 171 -2.72 10.83 -5.57
CA SER A 171 -1.92 10.51 -6.76
C SER A 171 -1.38 9.07 -6.75
N LYS A 172 -1.11 8.52 -7.95
CA LYS A 172 -0.49 7.20 -8.11
C LYS A 172 0.89 7.11 -7.45
N LEU A 173 1.67 8.19 -7.53
CA LEU A 173 3.02 8.26 -6.96
C LEU A 173 2.97 8.04 -5.45
N PHE A 174 2.19 8.86 -4.74
CA PHE A 174 2.08 8.76 -3.29
C PHE A 174 1.45 7.44 -2.85
N ALA A 175 0.38 7.01 -3.53
CA ALA A 175 -0.23 5.70 -3.28
C ALA A 175 0.79 4.55 -3.40
N LYS A 176 1.65 4.56 -4.42
CA LYS A 176 2.69 3.55 -4.59
C LYS A 176 3.75 3.60 -3.50
N MET A 177 4.15 4.80 -3.06
CA MET A 177 5.15 4.94 -2.01
C MET A 177 4.63 4.43 -0.67
N VAL A 178 3.41 4.81 -0.28
CA VAL A 178 2.84 4.43 1.03
C VAL A 178 2.26 3.02 1.07
N SER A 179 1.95 2.38 -0.06
CA SER A 179 1.44 0.99 -0.08
C SER A 179 2.42 -0.05 0.48
N SER A 180 3.70 0.31 0.51
CA SER A 180 4.77 -0.54 1.04
C SER A 180 5.02 -0.36 2.54
N TRP A 181 4.43 0.66 3.17
CA TRP A 181 4.74 1.05 4.54
C TRP A 181 4.27 0.02 5.57
N ARG A 182 3.03 -0.47 5.44
CA ARG A 182 2.46 -1.49 6.33
C ARG A 182 2.14 -2.76 5.55
N LYS A 183 2.92 -3.81 5.82
CA LYS A 183 2.79 -5.15 5.26
C LYS A 183 2.95 -6.18 6.39
N PRO A 184 2.29 -7.35 6.33
CA PRO A 184 1.32 -7.82 5.34
C PRO A 184 -0.10 -7.31 5.58
N ALA A 185 -0.93 -7.34 4.52
CA ALA A 185 -2.39 -7.23 4.62
C ALA A 185 -2.92 -6.01 5.39
N LYS A 186 -2.26 -4.85 5.25
CA LYS A 186 -2.72 -3.56 5.81
C LYS A 186 -2.92 -2.52 4.72
N GLN A 187 -3.54 -1.39 5.05
CA GLN A 187 -3.61 -0.25 4.14
C GLN A 187 -3.11 1.03 4.79
N THR A 188 -2.48 1.89 3.99
CA THR A 188 -1.93 3.18 4.43
C THR A 188 -2.53 4.31 3.62
N VAL A 189 -3.02 5.34 4.29
CA VAL A 189 -3.55 6.56 3.69
C VAL A 189 -2.49 7.66 3.80
N PHE A 190 -2.21 8.32 2.68
CA PHE A 190 -1.34 9.49 2.63
C PHE A 190 -2.17 10.77 2.50
N LEU A 191 -2.20 11.56 3.57
CA LEU A 191 -2.74 12.92 3.57
C LEU A 191 -1.64 13.87 3.06
N PRO A 192 -1.88 14.66 1.99
CA PRO A 192 -0.87 15.52 1.37
C PRO A 192 -0.66 16.82 2.16
N GLU A 193 -0.44 16.69 3.47
CA GLU A 193 -0.11 17.78 4.38
C GLU A 193 1.40 18.05 4.38
N GLU A 194 1.82 19.26 4.75
CA GLU A 194 3.22 19.69 4.68
C GLU A 194 4.17 18.74 5.44
N GLN A 195 3.78 18.33 6.64
CA GLN A 195 4.57 17.44 7.49
C GLN A 195 4.72 16.05 6.86
N SER A 196 3.63 15.48 6.35
CA SER A 196 3.60 14.19 5.65
C SER A 196 4.42 14.21 4.36
N LEU A 197 4.39 15.32 3.61
CA LEU A 197 5.22 15.51 2.42
C LEU A 197 6.70 15.56 2.75
N LYS A 198 7.11 16.35 3.75
CA LYS A 198 8.50 16.40 4.24
C LYS A 198 9.00 15.05 4.73
N ALA A 199 8.12 14.26 5.33
CA ALA A 199 8.43 12.92 5.81
C ALA A 199 8.58 11.89 4.69
N LEU A 200 7.72 11.93 3.67
CA LEU A 200 7.73 10.99 2.56
C LEU A 200 8.81 11.31 1.52
N LEU A 201 9.07 12.59 1.30
CA LEU A 201 10.04 13.13 0.33
C LEU A 201 11.01 14.11 1.01
N PRO A 202 11.85 13.65 1.94
CA PRO A 202 12.84 14.52 2.55
C PRO A 202 13.91 14.93 1.53
N ASP A 203 14.55 16.09 1.74
CA ASP A 203 15.56 16.65 0.81
C ASP A 203 16.74 15.72 0.53
N HIS A 204 17.04 14.81 1.45
CA HIS A 204 18.13 13.83 1.35
C HIS A 204 17.68 12.47 0.78
N LEU A 205 16.42 12.33 0.33
CA LEU A 205 15.93 11.11 -0.28
C LEU A 205 16.68 10.82 -1.58
N PRO A 206 17.36 9.67 -1.73
CA PRO A 206 17.99 9.32 -3.00
C PRO A 206 16.93 9.24 -4.10
N ILE A 207 17.12 9.98 -5.20
CA ILE A 207 16.13 10.11 -6.28
C ILE A 207 15.67 8.77 -6.87
N GLN A 208 16.52 7.74 -6.84
CA GLN A 208 16.19 6.38 -7.29
C GLN A 208 15.07 5.73 -6.46
N LYS A 209 14.80 6.23 -5.24
CA LYS A 209 13.70 5.77 -4.40
C LYS A 209 12.34 6.30 -4.87
N ILE A 210 12.32 7.32 -5.73
CA ILE A 210 11.10 7.88 -6.31
C ILE A 210 10.63 6.96 -7.46
N PRO A 211 9.42 6.38 -7.39
CA PRO A 211 8.87 5.58 -8.48
C PRO A 211 8.90 6.32 -9.82
N GLY A 212 9.41 5.65 -10.85
CA GLY A 212 9.59 6.23 -12.19
C GLY A 212 11.03 6.68 -12.48
N ILE A 213 11.88 6.84 -11.47
CA ILE A 213 13.29 7.19 -11.65
C ILE A 213 14.16 5.92 -11.60
N GLY A 214 14.52 5.42 -12.79
CA GLY A 214 15.38 4.24 -12.95
C GLY A 214 16.87 4.53 -12.78
N PHE A 215 17.68 3.48 -12.91
CA PHE A 215 19.15 3.57 -12.79
C PHE A 215 19.78 4.60 -13.75
N ALA A 216 19.36 4.60 -15.02
CA ALA A 216 19.90 5.52 -16.01
C ALA A 216 19.56 6.99 -15.71
N SER A 217 18.30 7.28 -15.36
CA SER A 217 17.88 8.64 -14.97
C SER A 217 18.58 9.09 -13.70
N THR A 218 18.74 8.18 -12.72
CA THR A 218 19.46 8.47 -11.48
C THR A 218 20.89 8.93 -11.77
N ARG A 219 21.61 8.21 -12.64
CA ARG A 219 22.96 8.60 -13.03
C ARG A 219 23.01 10.00 -13.62
N LYS A 220 22.12 10.31 -14.57
CA LYS A 220 22.06 11.63 -15.23
C LYS A 220 21.72 12.78 -14.29
N CYS A 221 20.87 12.55 -13.29
CA CYS A 221 20.50 13.58 -12.33
C CYS A 221 21.55 13.81 -11.24
N ASN A 222 22.47 12.86 -11.05
CA ASN A 222 23.58 12.97 -10.10
C ASN A 222 24.87 13.53 -10.74
N GLU A 223 24.90 13.65 -12.08
CA GLU A 223 25.94 14.33 -12.85
C GLU A 223 25.73 15.85 -12.82
#